data_AF-A0AAE1PUI9-F1
#
_entry.id   AF-A0AAE1PUI9-F1
#
_cell.length_a   1.000
_cell.length_b   1.000
_cell.length_c   1.000
_cell.angle_alpha   90.00
_cell.angle_beta   90.00
_cell.angle_gamma   90.00
#
_symmetry.space_group_name_H-M   'P 1'
#
loop_
_entity.id
_entity.type
_entity.pdbx_description
1 polymer ?
#
loop_
_entity_poly.entity_id
_entity_poly.type
_entity_poly.pdbx_seq_one_letter_code
_entity_poly.pdbx_strand_id
1 'polypeptide(L)'
;MVDPTSTLVFLDICWPGSLKQRVYIRLNSDSSLAKQFVLLCIGQRGPSYRFSTFLRVKHKGEPGEGVVGDYQHNSGKGGAPLQLHVWPPSNHSCKAGVLIPCWSPTGARSAQFVITTKDQQPGKVYNHVFGEVVSGLEVVKAAVNLDNVRKVTVVNCGIGLNL
;
A
#
# COMPACT_ATOMS: atom_id res chain seq x y z
N MET A 1 9.12 4.72 13.36
CA MET A 1 8.59 6.02 12.85
C MET A 1 9.33 6.32 11.57
N VAL A 2 8.62 6.73 10.52
CA VAL A 2 9.23 7.06 9.23
C VAL A 2 9.88 8.45 9.31
N ASP A 3 11.08 8.60 8.73
CA ASP A 3 11.79 9.88 8.66
C ASP A 3 10.94 10.93 7.91
N PRO A 4 10.67 12.12 8.50
CA PRO A 4 9.91 13.18 7.85
C PRO A 4 10.49 13.68 6.52
N THR A 5 11.80 13.52 6.32
CA THR A 5 12.52 13.92 5.10
C THR A 5 12.53 12.84 4.01
N SER A 6 12.01 11.64 4.33
CA SER A 6 11.93 10.53 3.39
C SER A 6 10.93 10.77 2.27
N THR A 7 11.03 9.94 1.21
CA THR A 7 10.19 10.06 0.03
C THR A 7 8.70 10.00 0.36
N LEU A 8 7.99 11.06 -0.01
CA LEU A 8 6.53 11.11 0.04
C LEU A 8 5.96 10.69 -1.32
N VAL A 9 4.98 9.80 -1.29
CA VAL A 9 4.16 9.44 -2.46
C VAL A 9 2.69 9.68 -2.18
N PHE A 10 1.88 9.73 -3.22
CA PHE A 10 0.43 9.79 -3.09
C PHE A 10 -0.28 8.74 -3.94
N LEU A 11 -1.46 8.33 -3.47
CA LEU A 11 -2.47 7.59 -4.22
C LEU A 11 -3.75 8.41 -4.23
N ASP A 12 -4.23 8.79 -5.42
CA ASP A 12 -5.58 9.31 -5.61
C ASP A 12 -6.50 8.12 -5.85
N ILE A 13 -7.46 7.89 -4.95
CA ILE A 13 -8.44 6.81 -5.05
C ILE A 13 -9.86 7.34 -5.18
N CYS A 14 -10.70 6.60 -5.90
CA CYS A 14 -12.14 6.81 -5.93
C CYS A 14 -12.89 5.49 -6.16
N TRP A 15 -14.20 5.54 -6.01
CA TRP A 15 -15.13 4.46 -6.32
C TRP A 15 -16.44 5.07 -6.86
N PRO A 16 -17.37 4.28 -7.45
CA PRO A 16 -18.61 4.82 -8.00
C PRO A 16 -19.39 5.65 -6.99
N GLY A 17 -19.73 6.89 -7.39
CA GLY A 17 -20.43 7.84 -6.54
C GLY A 17 -19.56 8.62 -5.55
N SER A 18 -18.24 8.39 -5.50
CA SER A 18 -17.32 9.15 -4.65
C SER A 18 -16.58 10.23 -5.43
N LEU A 19 -16.21 11.30 -4.74
CA LEU A 19 -15.16 12.20 -5.22
C LEU A 19 -13.79 11.51 -5.14
N LYS A 20 -12.86 11.99 -5.95
CA LYS A 20 -11.44 11.63 -5.86
C LYS A 20 -10.87 12.13 -4.53
N GLN A 21 -10.22 11.23 -3.79
CA GLN A 21 -9.59 11.53 -2.50
C GLN A 21 -8.15 11.04 -2.51
N ARG A 22 -7.28 11.69 -1.74
CA ARG A 22 -5.83 11.45 -1.75
C ARG A 22 -5.34 10.83 -0.46
N VAL A 23 -4.45 9.85 -0.59
CA VAL A 23 -3.69 9.24 0.51
C VAL A 23 -2.22 9.58 0.33
N TYR A 24 -1.59 10.18 1.33
CA TYR A 24 -0.17 10.50 1.35
C TYR A 24 0.58 9.47 2.20
N ILE A 25 1.68 8.96 1.68
CA ILE A 25 2.45 7.88 2.27
C ILE A 25 3.93 8.27 2.30
N ARG A 26 4.54 8.25 3.48
CA ARG A 26 6.01 8.33 3.61
C ARG A 26 6.61 6.94 3.57
N LEU A 27 7.73 6.80 2.87
CA LEU A 27 8.36 5.51 2.62
C LEU A 27 9.74 5.41 3.27
N ASN A 28 10.07 4.24 3.82
CA ASN A 28 11.37 3.98 4.42
C ASN A 28 12.47 3.93 3.33
N SER A 29 13.41 4.88 3.34
CA SER A 29 14.46 5.06 2.32
C SER A 29 15.31 3.81 2.05
N ASP A 30 15.59 3.03 3.10
CA ASP A 30 16.45 1.85 3.02
C ASP A 30 15.72 0.57 2.57
N SER A 31 14.41 0.65 2.32
CA SER A 31 13.62 -0.50 1.91
C SER A 31 13.59 -0.68 0.39
N SER A 32 13.99 -1.86 -0.09
CA SER A 32 13.83 -2.23 -1.50
C SER A 32 12.35 -2.32 -1.94
N LEU A 33 11.42 -2.59 -1.00
CA LEU A 33 9.98 -2.48 -1.24
C LEU A 33 9.56 -1.03 -1.46
N ALA A 34 10.06 -0.11 -0.64
CA ALA A 34 9.78 1.32 -0.78
C ALA A 34 10.26 1.83 -2.15
N LYS A 35 11.49 1.52 -2.54
CA LYS A 35 12.03 1.90 -3.86
C LYS A 35 11.16 1.37 -5.01
N GLN A 36 10.72 0.11 -4.93
CA GLN A 36 9.82 -0.46 -5.93
C GLN A 36 8.45 0.24 -5.93
N PHE A 37 7.90 0.53 -4.74
CA PHE A 37 6.63 1.23 -4.60
C PHE A 37 6.68 2.61 -5.24
N VAL A 38 7.77 3.37 -5.06
CA VAL A 38 8.03 4.64 -5.75
C VAL A 38 8.00 4.47 -7.26
N LEU A 39 8.73 3.49 -7.80
CA LEU A 39 8.78 3.24 -9.25
C LEU A 39 7.38 2.94 -9.83
N LEU A 40 6.56 2.18 -9.12
CA LEU A 40 5.18 1.88 -9.51
C LEU A 40 4.24 3.08 -9.35
N CYS A 41 4.47 3.95 -8.38
CA CYS A 41 3.73 5.21 -8.26
C CYS A 41 4.05 6.16 -9.43
N ILE A 42 5.31 6.23 -9.86
CA ILE A 42 5.75 7.13 -10.94
C ILE A 42 5.39 6.58 -12.33
N GLY A 43 5.50 5.26 -12.54
CA GLY A 43 5.13 4.61 -13.80
C GLY A 43 6.09 4.79 -14.97
N GLN A 44 7.27 5.39 -14.77
CA GLN A 44 8.25 5.69 -15.84
C GLN A 44 8.81 4.45 -16.57
N ARG A 45 8.66 3.24 -16.02
CA ARG A 45 9.14 1.99 -16.62
C ARG A 45 8.04 1.17 -17.31
N GLY A 46 6.83 1.73 -17.44
CA GLY A 46 5.64 1.06 -17.99
C GLY A 46 4.66 0.63 -16.89
N PRO A 47 5.01 -0.32 -16.01
CA PRO A 47 4.17 -0.71 -14.88
C PRO A 47 3.85 0.44 -13.93
N SER A 48 2.59 0.57 -13.52
CA SER A 48 2.15 1.59 -12.56
C SER A 48 0.95 1.14 -11.73
N TYR A 49 0.82 1.64 -10.51
CA TYR A 49 -0.42 1.52 -9.73
C TYR A 49 -1.57 2.36 -10.29
N ARG A 50 -1.31 3.30 -11.21
CA ARG A 50 -2.38 4.06 -11.85
C ARG A 50 -3.30 3.12 -12.63
N PHE A 51 -4.60 3.30 -12.45
CA PHE A 51 -5.70 2.47 -12.95
C PHE A 51 -5.76 1.04 -12.40
N SER A 52 -5.02 0.77 -11.33
CA SER A 52 -5.17 -0.49 -10.62
C SER A 52 -6.30 -0.44 -9.60
N THR A 53 -6.79 -1.61 -9.19
CA THR A 53 -7.86 -1.73 -8.19
C THR A 53 -7.35 -2.37 -6.91
N PHE A 54 -8.01 -2.08 -5.81
CA PHE A 54 -7.83 -2.89 -4.61
C PHE A 54 -8.42 -4.30 -4.81
N LEU A 55 -7.75 -5.32 -4.27
CA LEU A 55 -8.05 -6.71 -4.57
C LEU A 55 -9.02 -7.34 -3.58
N ARG A 56 -8.77 -7.11 -2.29
CA ARG A 56 -9.53 -7.65 -1.15
C ARG A 56 -9.15 -6.95 0.15
N VAL A 57 -10.03 -7.05 1.14
CA VAL A 57 -9.73 -6.71 2.55
C VAL A 57 -9.29 -7.99 3.27
N LYS A 58 -8.21 -7.91 4.03
CA LYS A 58 -7.76 -8.96 4.97
C LYS A 58 -8.28 -8.63 6.35
N HIS A 59 -8.65 -9.66 7.13
CA HIS A 59 -9.08 -9.52 8.53
C HIS A 59 -10.17 -8.44 8.72
N LYS A 60 -11.18 -8.41 7.83
CA LYS A 60 -12.25 -7.40 7.87
C LYS A 60 -12.95 -7.43 9.23
N GLY A 61 -13.02 -6.29 9.90
CA GLY A 61 -13.59 -6.15 11.24
C GLY A 61 -12.61 -6.37 12.39
N GLU A 62 -11.45 -6.99 12.15
CA GLU A 62 -10.57 -7.53 13.20
C GLU A 62 -9.23 -6.78 13.33
N PRO A 63 -8.50 -6.92 14.45
CA PRO A 63 -7.11 -6.48 14.51
C PRO A 63 -6.28 -7.09 13.38
N GLY A 64 -5.37 -6.31 12.79
CA GLY A 64 -4.67 -6.73 11.58
C GLY A 64 -5.39 -6.41 10.26
N GLU A 65 -6.56 -5.75 10.30
CA GLU A 65 -7.29 -5.36 9.09
C GLU A 65 -6.42 -4.53 8.14
N GLY A 66 -6.51 -4.84 6.85
CA GLY A 66 -5.89 -4.02 5.82
C GLY A 66 -6.36 -4.36 4.42
N VAL A 67 -6.17 -3.44 3.48
CA VAL A 67 -6.55 -3.59 2.09
C VAL A 67 -5.36 -3.97 1.22
N VAL A 68 -5.55 -4.95 0.33
CA VAL A 68 -4.52 -5.39 -0.60
C VAL A 68 -4.61 -4.62 -1.90
N GLY A 69 -3.49 -4.03 -2.33
CA GLY A 69 -3.32 -3.45 -3.66
C GLY A 69 -2.39 -4.29 -4.54
N ASP A 70 -2.58 -4.18 -5.86
CA ASP A 70 -1.74 -4.77 -6.89
C ASP A 70 -1.78 -3.84 -8.12
N TYR A 71 -0.72 -3.82 -8.93
CA TYR A 71 -0.71 -3.09 -10.19
C TYR A 71 -1.07 -3.98 -11.38
N GLN A 72 -0.92 -5.30 -11.25
CA GLN A 72 -0.94 -6.22 -12.38
C GLN A 72 -2.19 -7.11 -12.36
N HIS A 73 -2.86 -7.21 -13.51
CA HIS A 73 -4.01 -8.08 -13.78
C HIS A 73 -5.28 -7.82 -12.95
N ASN A 74 -5.28 -6.96 -11.92
CA ASN A 74 -6.41 -6.69 -11.03
C ASN A 74 -7.11 -7.96 -10.47
N SER A 75 -6.37 -9.07 -10.39
CA SER A 75 -6.91 -10.40 -10.08
C SER A 75 -6.26 -11.03 -8.85
N GLY A 76 -5.17 -10.44 -8.34
CA GLY A 76 -4.35 -11.00 -7.27
C GLY A 76 -3.39 -12.11 -7.68
N LYS A 77 -3.38 -12.48 -8.98
CA LYS A 77 -2.42 -13.42 -9.57
C LYS A 77 -1.19 -12.72 -10.18
N GLY A 78 -1.18 -11.39 -10.22
CA GLY A 78 -0.06 -10.57 -10.67
C GLY A 78 0.76 -10.02 -9.50
N GLY A 79 1.49 -8.94 -9.76
CA GLY A 79 2.31 -8.24 -8.78
C GLY A 79 3.78 -8.65 -8.89
N ALA A 80 4.23 -8.93 -10.11
CA ALA A 80 5.62 -9.27 -10.38
C ALA A 80 6.54 -8.14 -9.90
N PRO A 81 7.67 -8.46 -9.28
CA PRO A 81 8.62 -7.44 -8.85
C PRO A 81 9.24 -6.73 -10.06
N LEU A 82 9.51 -5.42 -9.92
CA LEU A 82 10.24 -4.65 -10.94
C LEU A 82 11.77 -4.81 -10.83
N GLN A 83 12.22 -5.35 -9.71
CA GLN A 83 13.63 -5.56 -9.38
C GLN A 83 13.76 -6.72 -8.40
N LEU A 84 14.92 -7.38 -8.37
CA LEU A 84 15.17 -8.45 -7.40
C LEU A 84 15.00 -7.91 -5.98
N HIS A 85 14.20 -8.61 -5.20
CA HIS A 85 13.89 -8.22 -3.84
C HIS A 85 14.85 -8.91 -2.87
N VAL A 86 15.74 -8.14 -2.26
CA VAL A 86 16.40 -8.55 -1.02
C VAL A 86 15.49 -8.11 0.11
N TRP A 87 15.05 -9.06 0.95
CA TRP A 87 14.21 -8.75 2.11
C TRP A 87 14.94 -7.74 3.00
N PRO A 88 14.38 -6.53 3.16
CA PRO A 88 15.03 -5.48 3.95
C PRO A 88 15.05 -5.87 5.43
N PRO A 89 15.92 -5.24 6.23
CA PRO A 89 15.87 -5.35 7.69
C PRO A 89 14.44 -5.11 8.18
N SER A 90 14.02 -5.91 9.16
CA SER A 90 12.62 -5.96 9.58
C SER A 90 12.28 -4.73 10.43
N ASN A 91 11.58 -3.77 9.81
CA ASN A 91 10.87 -2.73 10.52
C ASN A 91 9.52 -3.26 11.00
N HIS A 92 9.11 -2.81 12.19
CA HIS A 92 7.90 -3.29 12.86
C HIS A 92 7.01 -2.14 13.32
N SER A 93 5.71 -2.38 13.35
CA SER A 93 4.73 -1.47 13.95
C SER A 93 3.53 -2.26 14.46
N CYS A 94 2.87 -1.80 15.51
CA CYS A 94 1.56 -2.32 15.92
C CYS A 94 0.39 -1.43 15.48
N LYS A 95 0.67 -0.28 14.83
CA LYS A 95 -0.34 0.73 14.49
C LYS A 95 -0.93 0.54 13.09
N ALA A 96 -2.17 0.96 12.93
CA ALA A 96 -2.84 1.15 11.65
C ALA A 96 -2.11 2.20 10.80
N GLY A 97 -2.38 2.20 9.50
CA GLY A 97 -1.79 3.16 8.57
C GLY A 97 -0.37 2.82 8.15
N VAL A 98 0.10 1.58 8.32
CA VAL A 98 1.40 1.15 7.81
C VAL A 98 1.27 0.35 6.52
N LEU A 99 2.32 0.38 5.71
CA LEU A 99 2.45 -0.44 4.50
C LEU A 99 3.31 -1.66 4.77
N ILE A 100 2.79 -2.84 4.43
CA ILE A 100 3.50 -4.13 4.51
C ILE A 100 3.40 -4.90 3.19
N PRO A 101 4.37 -5.77 2.86
CA PRO A 101 4.30 -6.60 1.67
C PRO A 101 3.21 -7.66 1.80
N CYS A 102 2.68 -8.10 0.66
CA CYS A 102 1.99 -9.39 0.60
C CYS A 102 3.03 -10.50 0.49
N TRP A 103 3.10 -11.36 1.51
CA TRP A 103 4.02 -12.49 1.49
C TRP A 103 3.69 -13.47 0.34
N SER A 104 4.71 -13.89 -0.40
CA SER A 104 4.63 -14.92 -1.42
C SER A 104 5.89 -15.77 -1.42
N PRO A 105 5.79 -17.11 -1.26
CA PRO A 105 6.97 -17.99 -1.19
C PRO A 105 7.86 -17.89 -2.42
N THR A 106 7.27 -17.70 -3.60
CA THR A 106 7.96 -17.60 -4.89
C THR A 106 8.42 -16.19 -5.23
N GLY A 107 8.11 -15.18 -4.41
CA GLY A 107 8.36 -13.76 -4.73
C GLY A 107 7.54 -13.19 -5.90
N ALA A 108 6.66 -14.00 -6.52
CA ALA A 108 5.89 -13.59 -7.70
C ALA A 108 4.87 -12.46 -7.45
N ARG A 109 4.59 -12.13 -6.18
CA ARG A 109 3.62 -11.11 -5.75
C ARG A 109 4.27 -9.99 -4.93
N SER A 110 5.58 -9.82 -5.03
CA SER A 110 6.33 -8.86 -4.20
C SER A 110 5.99 -7.39 -4.49
N ALA A 111 5.26 -7.08 -5.55
CA ALA A 111 4.69 -5.75 -5.78
C ALA A 111 3.28 -5.56 -5.20
N GLN A 112 2.65 -6.61 -4.66
CA GLN A 112 1.44 -6.45 -3.89
C GLN A 112 1.77 -5.87 -2.52
N PHE A 113 0.95 -4.91 -2.07
CA PHE A 113 1.10 -4.25 -0.79
C PHE A 113 -0.20 -4.36 0.01
N VAL A 114 -0.09 -4.15 1.33
CA VAL A 114 -1.22 -3.96 2.21
C VAL A 114 -1.10 -2.61 2.89
N ILE A 115 -2.18 -1.81 2.88
CA ILE A 115 -2.33 -0.67 3.79
C ILE A 115 -3.19 -1.13 4.96
N THR A 116 -2.66 -1.05 6.17
CA THR A 116 -3.38 -1.48 7.38
C THR A 116 -4.38 -0.40 7.80
N THR A 117 -5.58 -0.82 8.21
CA THR A 117 -6.69 0.06 8.62
C THR A 117 -7.04 -0.08 10.10
N LYS A 118 -6.59 -1.15 10.76
CA LYS A 118 -6.70 -1.35 12.21
C LYS A 118 -5.34 -1.65 12.83
N ASP A 119 -5.22 -1.42 14.12
CA ASP A 119 -4.02 -1.80 14.87
C ASP A 119 -3.89 -3.33 14.93
N GLN A 120 -2.69 -3.80 15.24
CA GLN A 120 -2.49 -5.19 15.63
C GLN A 120 -3.11 -5.44 17.01
N GLN A 121 -3.42 -6.72 17.27
CA GLN A 121 -3.75 -7.15 18.62
C GLN A 121 -2.55 -6.94 19.56
N PRO A 122 -2.78 -6.72 20.87
CA PRO A 122 -1.71 -6.60 21.85
C PRO A 122 -0.70 -7.76 21.74
N GLY A 123 0.60 -7.43 21.80
CA GLY A 123 1.69 -8.40 21.68
C GLY A 123 2.01 -8.88 20.26
N LYS A 124 1.34 -8.38 19.22
CA LYS A 124 1.69 -8.65 17.81
C LYS A 124 2.13 -7.39 17.08
N VAL A 125 2.91 -7.60 16.00
CA VAL A 125 3.42 -6.54 15.14
C VAL A 125 3.22 -6.87 13.66
N TYR A 126 3.01 -5.83 12.87
CA TYR A 126 3.22 -5.83 11.43
C TYR A 126 4.71 -5.91 11.14
N ASN A 127 5.13 -6.90 10.37
CA ASN A 127 6.52 -7.12 9.98
C ASN A 127 6.81 -6.50 8.60
N HIS A 128 8.08 -6.19 8.34
CA HIS A 128 8.56 -5.64 7.07
C HIS A 128 7.84 -4.34 6.67
N VAL A 129 7.56 -3.49 7.66
CA VAL A 129 6.95 -2.19 7.43
C VAL A 129 7.85 -1.35 6.53
N PHE A 130 7.34 -0.92 5.38
CA PHE A 130 8.12 -0.13 4.42
C PHE A 130 7.59 1.28 4.19
N GLY A 131 6.48 1.65 4.83
CA GLY A 131 5.93 3.00 4.78
C GLY A 131 4.80 3.22 5.78
N GLU A 132 4.38 4.48 5.87
CA GLU A 132 3.33 4.95 6.77
C GLU A 132 2.44 5.98 6.05
N VAL A 133 1.13 5.83 6.18
CA VAL A 133 0.13 6.79 5.74
C VAL A 133 0.18 7.98 6.68
N VAL A 134 0.62 9.12 6.18
CA VAL A 134 0.74 10.37 6.95
C VAL A 134 -0.47 11.28 6.81
N SER A 135 -1.31 11.05 5.80
CA SER A 135 -2.61 11.73 5.59
C SER A 135 -3.51 10.86 4.70
N GLY A 136 -4.82 10.87 4.92
CA GLY A 136 -5.78 10.13 4.10
C GLY A 136 -6.09 8.71 4.59
N LEU A 137 -5.75 8.33 5.82
CA LEU A 137 -6.03 6.98 6.34
C LEU A 137 -7.55 6.71 6.43
N GLU A 138 -8.32 7.73 6.76
CA GLU A 138 -9.79 7.72 6.77
C GLU A 138 -10.38 7.39 5.40
N VAL A 139 -9.73 7.82 4.31
CA VAL A 139 -10.14 7.47 2.94
C VAL A 139 -9.99 5.97 2.70
N VAL A 140 -8.89 5.38 3.16
CA VAL A 140 -8.64 3.93 3.07
C VAL A 140 -9.64 3.16 3.95
N LYS A 141 -9.94 3.67 5.15
CA LYS A 141 -10.96 3.09 6.05
C LYS A 141 -12.36 3.14 5.42
N ALA A 142 -12.73 4.23 4.74
CA ALA A 142 -13.98 4.31 3.99
C ALA A 142 -14.04 3.28 2.85
N ALA A 143 -12.93 3.12 2.12
CA ALA A 143 -12.82 2.15 1.03
C ALA A 143 -13.02 0.69 1.48
N VAL A 144 -12.46 0.27 2.63
CA VAL A 144 -12.63 -1.12 3.13
C VAL A 144 -14.04 -1.44 3.63
N ASN A 145 -14.82 -0.41 3.97
CA ASN A 145 -16.21 -0.55 4.40
C ASN A 145 -17.19 -0.76 3.24
N LEU A 146 -16.77 -0.53 1.99
CA LEU A 146 -17.60 -0.86 0.83
C LEU A 146 -17.92 -2.35 0.76
N ASP A 147 -19.08 -2.68 0.21
CA ASP A 147 -19.49 -4.07 -0.05
C ASP A 147 -18.51 -4.77 -0.99
N ASN A 148 -17.96 -4.03 -1.95
CA ASN A 148 -16.97 -4.53 -2.89
C ASN A 148 -15.81 -3.55 -3.04
N VAL A 149 -14.71 -3.82 -2.33
CA VAL A 149 -13.48 -3.03 -2.36
C VAL A 149 -12.82 -2.99 -3.76
N ARG A 150 -13.13 -3.94 -4.66
CA ARG A 150 -12.61 -3.93 -6.04
C ARG A 150 -13.15 -2.79 -6.89
N LYS A 151 -14.22 -2.12 -6.43
CA LYS A 151 -14.71 -0.89 -7.05
C LYS A 151 -13.78 0.30 -6.81
N VAL A 152 -12.85 0.19 -5.86
CA VAL A 152 -11.87 1.24 -5.55
C VAL A 152 -10.75 1.18 -6.57
N THR A 153 -10.57 2.29 -7.29
CA THR A 153 -9.55 2.45 -8.32
C THR A 153 -8.55 3.51 -7.90
N VAL A 154 -7.26 3.25 -8.10
CA VAL A 154 -6.20 4.27 -8.02
C VAL A 154 -6.23 5.06 -9.33
N VAL A 155 -6.88 6.22 -9.36
CA VAL A 155 -7.04 7.02 -10.60
C VAL A 155 -5.81 7.87 -10.93
N ASN A 156 -4.96 8.13 -9.93
CA ASN A 156 -3.67 8.77 -10.11
C ASN A 156 -2.73 8.38 -8.97
N CYS A 157 -1.42 8.44 -9.20
CA CYS A 157 -0.41 8.25 -8.17
C CYS A 157 0.90 8.90 -8.61
N GLY A 158 1.81 9.15 -7.66
CA GLY A 158 3.10 9.76 -7.96
C GLY A 158 3.86 10.20 -6.73
N ILE A 159 4.91 11.00 -6.95
CA ILE A 159 5.66 11.67 -5.88
C ILE A 159 4.81 12.80 -5.30
N GLY A 160 4.72 12.84 -3.97
CA GLY A 160 4.14 13.96 -3.23
C GLY A 160 5.19 15.05 -2.99
N LEU A 161 4.74 16.31 -2.94
CA LEU A 161 5.56 17.40 -2.42
C LEU A 161 5.62 17.28 -0.90
N ASN A 162 6.79 17.53 -0.30
CA ASN A 162 6.95 17.48 1.16
C ASN A 162 5.92 18.40 1.83
N LEU A 163 5.13 17.81 2.74
CA LEU A 163 4.19 18.50 3.63
C LEU A 163 4.90 18.98 4.90
#